data_AF-A0A844IAE2-F1
#
_entry.id   AF-A0A844IAE2-F1
#
_cell.length_a   1.000
_cell.length_b   1.000
_cell.length_c   1.000
_cell.angle_alpha   90.00
_cell.angle_beta   90.00
_cell.angle_gamma   90.00
#
_symmetry.space_group_name_H-M   'P 1'
#
loop_
_entity.id
_entity.type
_entity.pdbx_description
1 polymer ?
#
loop_
_entity_poly.entity_id
_entity_poly.type
_entity_poly.pdbx_seq_one_letter_code
_entity_poly.pdbx_strand_id
1 'polypeptide(L)'
;MKFAVKRLIALFLRPIRSDAQVNMKRLAEVTKSCQQDVFSKEYYEQMLLDVDQWDKNDLEKCIYCRYYSSLILDKFPELASTGDILPGYPGYVAVGQLASIFTSPGYTGMQLLECIIANDTSSDVCSNSRRISGGTKYRSNGLISSYLPYVCPSCVVAHDEVSGSQEAILKAFIEWFLKLDKPQRREVISILGDEDEAIKLRYSLVNESTKAVEEYRKIRATTEQQEQEQRRRELLGN
;
A
#
# COMPACT_ATOMS: atom_id res chain seq x y z
N MET A 1 20.84 10.33 -13.46
CA MET A 1 19.36 10.14 -13.42
C MET A 1 18.52 11.40 -13.14
N LYS A 2 19.09 12.56 -12.76
CA LYS A 2 18.28 13.77 -12.41
C LYS A 2 17.42 14.36 -13.55
N PHE A 3 17.79 14.16 -14.82
CA PHE A 3 17.05 14.68 -15.97
C PHE A 3 15.80 13.86 -16.34
N ALA A 4 15.89 12.54 -16.28
CA ALA A 4 14.76 11.64 -16.58
C ALA A 4 13.60 11.81 -15.60
N VAL A 5 13.92 12.03 -14.31
CA VAL A 5 12.91 12.24 -13.24
C VAL A 5 12.10 13.52 -13.49
N LYS A 6 12.76 14.63 -13.85
CA LYS A 6 12.07 15.90 -14.15
C LYS A 6 11.14 15.79 -15.36
N ARG A 7 11.54 15.03 -16.39
CA ARG A 7 10.70 14.80 -17.58
C ARG A 7 9.51 13.91 -17.29
N LEU A 8 9.70 12.85 -16.52
CA LEU A 8 8.62 11.96 -16.12
C LEU A 8 7.53 12.74 -15.37
N ILE A 9 7.93 13.56 -14.39
CA ILE A 9 7.01 14.43 -13.62
C ILE A 9 6.28 15.41 -14.54
N ALA A 10 6.97 16.00 -15.53
CA ALA A 10 6.35 16.91 -16.49
C ALA A 10 5.32 16.22 -17.42
N LEU A 11 5.50 14.93 -17.74
CA LEU A 11 4.50 14.16 -18.48
C LEU A 11 3.24 13.88 -17.66
N PHE A 12 3.37 13.62 -16.35
CA PHE A 12 2.22 13.42 -15.46
C PHE A 12 1.35 14.67 -15.29
N LEU A 13 1.92 15.87 -15.49
CA LEU A 13 1.18 17.13 -15.40
C LEU A 13 0.37 17.48 -16.65
N ARG A 14 0.44 16.67 -17.71
CA ARG A 14 -0.42 16.84 -18.89
C ARG A 14 -1.77 16.17 -18.64
N PRO A 15 -2.90 16.87 -18.84
CA PRO A 15 -4.23 16.28 -18.64
C PRO A 15 -4.49 15.24 -19.74
N ILE A 16 -4.78 14.00 -19.34
CA ILE A 16 -5.27 12.94 -20.23
C ILE A 16 -6.80 12.87 -20.04
N ARG A 17 -7.58 12.53 -21.08
CA ARG A 17 -9.06 12.59 -21.13
C ARG A 17 -9.78 11.46 -20.37
N SER A 18 -10.86 11.82 -19.68
CA SER A 18 -11.69 11.00 -18.79
C SER A 18 -12.36 9.81 -19.46
N ASP A 19 -12.17 8.63 -18.86
CA ASP A 19 -13.25 7.78 -18.35
C ASP A 19 -12.68 6.93 -17.21
N ALA A 20 -13.26 7.04 -15.99
CA ALA A 20 -12.77 6.43 -14.74
C ALA A 20 -11.23 6.48 -14.58
N GLN A 21 -10.68 7.70 -14.61
CA GLN A 21 -9.25 7.92 -14.73
C GLN A 21 -8.52 7.87 -13.40
N VAL A 22 -7.41 7.12 -13.42
CA VAL A 22 -6.30 7.27 -12.47
C VAL A 22 -6.04 8.75 -12.23
N ASN A 23 -6.00 9.16 -10.96
CA ASN A 23 -5.68 10.52 -10.58
C ASN A 23 -4.20 10.78 -10.88
N MET A 24 -3.94 11.46 -12.00
CA MET A 24 -2.58 11.71 -12.50
C MET A 24 -1.73 12.55 -11.54
N LYS A 25 -2.35 13.46 -10.77
CA LYS A 25 -1.65 14.24 -9.75
C LYS A 25 -1.14 13.33 -8.63
N ARG A 26 -2.02 12.48 -8.09
CA ARG A 26 -1.66 11.48 -7.08
C ARG A 26 -0.60 10.51 -7.60
N LEU A 27 -0.74 10.04 -8.84
CA LEU A 27 0.24 9.15 -9.46
C LEU A 27 1.61 9.82 -9.59
N ALA A 28 1.67 11.11 -9.95
CA ALA A 28 2.92 11.86 -10.01
C ALA A 28 3.61 11.98 -8.65
N GLU A 29 2.84 12.32 -7.60
CA GLU A 29 3.32 12.47 -6.23
C GLU A 29 3.86 11.14 -5.68
N VAL A 30 3.08 10.07 -5.83
CA VAL A 30 3.47 8.70 -5.44
C VAL A 30 4.70 8.24 -6.21
N THR A 31 4.74 8.43 -7.54
CA THR A 31 5.87 8.01 -8.38
C THR A 31 7.15 8.72 -7.95
N LYS A 32 7.10 10.03 -7.72
CA LYS A 32 8.25 10.81 -7.25
C LYS A 32 8.75 10.29 -5.90
N SER A 33 7.83 10.06 -4.98
CA SER A 33 8.13 9.57 -3.63
C SER A 33 8.74 8.17 -3.67
N CYS A 34 8.18 7.24 -4.45
CA CYS A 34 8.74 5.90 -4.63
C CYS A 34 10.11 5.89 -5.32
N GLN A 35 10.33 6.75 -6.32
CA GLN A 35 11.64 6.85 -6.99
C GLN A 35 12.75 7.32 -6.05
N GLN A 36 12.40 8.12 -5.04
CA GLN A 36 13.33 8.57 -4.01
C GLN A 36 13.66 7.45 -3.03
N ASP A 37 12.65 6.72 -2.57
CA ASP A 37 12.79 5.81 -1.43
C ASP A 37 13.22 4.40 -1.84
N VAL A 38 12.69 3.86 -2.96
CA VAL A 38 12.93 2.47 -3.37
C VAL A 38 14.40 2.16 -3.62
N PHE A 39 15.19 3.16 -4.04
CA PHE A 39 16.62 3.02 -4.32
C PHE A 39 17.51 3.68 -3.25
N SER A 40 16.94 4.13 -2.13
CA SER A 40 17.70 4.71 -1.02
C SER A 40 18.02 3.62 -0.01
N LYS A 41 19.31 3.46 0.30
CA LYS A 41 19.75 2.57 1.38
C LYS A 41 19.26 3.08 2.73
N GLU A 42 19.34 4.40 2.94
CA GLU A 42 18.93 5.07 4.16
C GLU A 42 17.45 4.84 4.48
N TYR A 43 16.59 4.70 3.46
CA TYR A 43 15.18 4.37 3.65
C TYR A 43 14.98 2.99 4.29
N TYR A 44 15.78 2.00 3.89
CA TYR A 44 15.70 0.63 4.42
C TYR A 44 16.41 0.45 5.76
N GLU A 45 17.43 1.24 6.03
CA GLU A 45 18.07 1.31 7.35
C GLU A 45 17.10 1.75 8.44
N GLN A 46 16.13 2.63 8.13
CA GLN A 46 15.06 3.01 9.07
C GLN A 46 14.19 1.83 9.52
N MET A 47 14.11 0.78 8.70
CA MET A 47 13.38 -0.46 8.99
C MET A 47 14.27 -1.55 9.56
N LEU A 48 15.57 -1.26 9.77
CA LEU A 48 16.59 -2.24 10.15
C LEU A 48 16.70 -3.40 9.14
N LEU A 49 16.45 -3.11 7.85
CA LEU A 49 16.58 -4.06 6.76
C LEU A 49 17.91 -3.86 6.05
N ASP A 50 18.61 -4.97 5.79
CA ASP A 50 19.83 -4.98 5.00
C ASP A 50 19.49 -5.32 3.54
N VAL A 51 19.51 -4.31 2.68
CA VAL A 51 19.00 -4.37 1.31
C VAL A 51 20.07 -3.86 0.37
N ASP A 52 20.76 -4.80 -0.27
CA ASP A 52 21.87 -4.49 -1.18
C ASP A 52 21.51 -4.64 -2.66
N GLN A 53 20.30 -5.11 -2.96
CA GLN A 53 19.81 -5.30 -4.33
C GLN A 53 18.34 -4.88 -4.46
N TRP A 54 18.02 -4.24 -5.58
CA TRP A 54 16.67 -3.76 -5.89
C TRP A 54 16.21 -4.33 -7.23
N ASP A 55 14.98 -4.83 -7.30
CA ASP A 55 14.32 -5.21 -8.55
C ASP A 55 13.64 -3.96 -9.16
N LYS A 56 13.62 -3.87 -10.49
CA LYS A 56 12.81 -2.88 -11.21
C LYS A 56 11.32 -2.98 -10.83
N ASN A 57 10.86 -4.18 -10.46
CA ASN A 57 9.49 -4.41 -10.00
C ASN A 57 9.20 -3.75 -8.65
N ASP A 58 10.20 -3.43 -7.84
CA ASP A 58 9.99 -2.82 -6.52
C ASP A 58 9.46 -1.40 -6.62
N LEU A 59 9.83 -0.68 -7.68
CA LEU A 59 9.25 0.64 -7.96
C LEU A 59 7.76 0.55 -8.26
N GLU A 60 7.34 -0.44 -9.05
CA GLU A 60 5.94 -0.66 -9.39
C GLU A 60 5.11 -1.12 -8.19
N LYS A 61 5.68 -2.01 -7.35
CA LYS A 61 5.07 -2.42 -6.08
C LYS A 61 4.91 -1.23 -5.13
N CYS A 62 5.93 -0.38 -5.02
CA CYS A 62 5.83 0.84 -4.22
C CYS A 62 4.71 1.75 -4.72
N ILE A 63 4.65 2.00 -6.04
CA ILE A 63 3.62 2.84 -6.65
C ILE A 63 2.24 2.26 -6.35
N TYR A 64 2.04 0.95 -6.55
CA TYR A 64 0.81 0.27 -6.20
C TYR A 64 0.42 0.50 -4.74
N CYS A 65 1.32 0.20 -3.79
CA CYS A 65 1.02 0.25 -2.36
C CYS A 65 0.74 1.67 -1.87
N ARG A 66 1.54 2.66 -2.28
CA ARG A 66 1.35 4.06 -1.88
C ARG A 66 0.13 4.69 -2.56
N TYR A 67 -0.15 4.36 -3.81
CA TYR A 67 -1.38 4.82 -4.48
C TYR A 67 -2.62 4.21 -3.82
N TYR A 68 -2.59 2.91 -3.51
CA TYR A 68 -3.66 2.22 -2.78
C TYR A 68 -3.91 2.84 -1.39
N SER A 69 -2.84 3.06 -0.61
CA SER A 69 -2.94 3.75 0.69
C SER A 69 -3.53 5.15 0.56
N SER A 70 -3.12 5.90 -0.47
CA SER A 70 -3.66 7.23 -0.75
C SER A 70 -5.14 7.21 -1.12
N LEU A 71 -5.62 6.19 -1.86
CA LEU A 71 -7.05 6.02 -2.16
C LEU A 71 -7.88 5.77 -0.91
N ILE A 72 -7.37 4.96 0.02
CA ILE A 72 -8.05 4.70 1.29
C ILE A 72 -8.19 5.99 2.09
N LEU A 73 -7.10 6.73 2.27
CA LEU A 73 -7.12 7.99 3.03
C LEU A 73 -7.97 9.08 2.38
N ASP A 74 -8.09 9.08 1.06
CA ASP A 74 -8.97 10.00 0.34
C ASP A 74 -10.45 9.69 0.56
N LYS A 75 -10.78 8.40 0.65
CA LYS A 75 -12.16 7.93 0.86
C LYS A 75 -12.57 7.91 2.33
N PHE A 76 -11.62 7.71 3.23
CA PHE A 76 -11.80 7.61 4.68
C PHE A 76 -10.77 8.50 5.40
N PRO A 77 -10.86 9.83 5.25
CA PRO A 77 -9.88 10.76 5.79
C PRO A 77 -9.79 10.72 7.32
N GLU A 78 -10.88 10.39 8.00
CA GLU A 78 -10.94 10.28 9.45
C GLU A 78 -9.97 9.21 9.99
N LEU A 79 -9.68 8.16 9.21
CA LEU A 79 -8.75 7.09 9.60
C LEU A 79 -7.35 7.62 9.91
N ALA A 80 -6.91 8.71 9.28
CA ALA A 80 -5.62 9.33 9.57
C ALA A 80 -5.49 9.83 11.02
N SER A 81 -6.63 10.10 11.69
CA SER A 81 -6.69 10.65 13.05
C SER A 81 -6.94 9.61 14.15
N THR A 82 -7.06 8.34 13.78
CA THR A 82 -7.48 7.25 14.69
C THR A 82 -6.35 6.67 15.54
N GLY A 83 -5.13 7.21 15.41
CA GLY A 83 -3.97 6.75 16.16
C GLY A 83 -3.45 5.37 15.73
N ASP A 84 -2.68 4.76 16.62
CA ASP A 84 -1.89 3.57 16.35
C ASP A 84 -2.52 2.30 16.95
N ILE A 85 -2.44 1.18 16.24
CA ILE A 85 -2.79 -0.15 16.78
C ILE A 85 -1.67 -0.67 17.70
N LEU A 86 -0.43 -0.33 17.37
CA LEU A 86 0.80 -0.58 18.13
C LEU A 86 1.71 0.64 17.93
N PRO A 87 2.57 1.03 18.88
CA PRO A 87 3.45 2.19 18.71
C PRO A 87 4.20 2.17 17.37
N GLY A 88 4.00 3.19 16.53
CA GLY A 88 4.61 3.27 15.20
C GLY A 88 3.88 2.48 14.10
N TYR A 89 2.73 1.89 14.42
CA TYR A 89 1.84 1.18 13.50
C TYR A 89 0.44 1.84 13.47
N PRO A 90 0.21 2.80 12.56
CA PRO A 90 -1.07 3.49 12.44
C PRO A 90 -2.24 2.57 12.06
N GLY A 91 -3.41 2.82 12.63
CA GLY A 91 -4.62 2.03 12.38
C GLY A 91 -5.06 2.05 10.91
N TYR A 92 -4.95 3.20 10.22
CA TYR A 92 -5.28 3.28 8.79
C TYR A 92 -4.41 2.37 7.92
N VAL A 93 -3.15 2.13 8.31
CA VAL A 93 -2.23 1.23 7.59
C VAL A 93 -2.70 -0.22 7.79
N ALA A 94 -3.08 -0.57 9.02
CA ALA A 94 -3.62 -1.89 9.34
C ALA A 94 -4.94 -2.16 8.59
N VAL A 95 -5.83 -1.18 8.52
CA VAL A 95 -7.06 -1.22 7.70
C VAL A 95 -6.72 -1.43 6.23
N GLY A 96 -5.78 -0.67 5.68
CA GLY A 96 -5.40 -0.82 4.27
C GLY A 96 -4.77 -2.18 3.96
N GLN A 97 -3.96 -2.71 4.87
CA GLN A 97 -3.41 -4.06 4.71
C GLN A 97 -4.52 -5.12 4.71
N LEU A 98 -5.44 -5.09 5.67
CA LEU A 98 -6.58 -6.01 5.71
C LEU A 98 -7.45 -5.88 4.46
N ALA A 99 -7.79 -4.66 4.05
CA ALA A 99 -8.59 -4.39 2.87
C ALA A 99 -7.94 -4.99 1.61
N SER A 100 -6.61 -4.92 1.48
CA SER A 100 -5.89 -5.55 0.37
C SER A 100 -5.94 -7.07 0.45
N ILE A 101 -5.71 -7.67 1.63
CA ILE A 101 -5.73 -9.13 1.82
C ILE A 101 -7.10 -9.71 1.44
N PHE A 102 -8.15 -9.04 1.88
CA PHE A 102 -9.55 -9.40 1.70
C PHE A 102 -10.05 -9.34 0.24
N THR A 103 -9.22 -8.95 -0.72
CA THR A 103 -9.55 -9.02 -2.16
C THR A 103 -8.99 -10.26 -2.87
N SER A 104 -8.11 -11.00 -2.20
CA SER A 104 -7.37 -12.08 -2.86
C SER A 104 -8.29 -13.29 -3.18
N PRO A 105 -8.10 -13.97 -4.32
CA PRO A 105 -8.91 -15.12 -4.69
C PRO A 105 -8.77 -16.26 -3.66
N GLY A 106 -9.88 -16.81 -3.19
CA GLY A 106 -9.91 -17.92 -2.22
C GLY A 106 -10.36 -17.54 -0.81
N TYR A 107 -10.61 -16.26 -0.53
CA TYR A 107 -11.14 -15.79 0.74
C TYR A 107 -12.65 -15.54 0.65
N THR A 108 -13.44 -16.62 0.72
CA THR A 108 -14.90 -16.54 0.88
C THR A 108 -15.25 -16.48 2.37
N GLY A 109 -15.91 -15.41 2.82
CA GLY A 109 -16.29 -15.19 4.23
C GLY A 109 -15.19 -14.51 5.04
N MET A 110 -15.11 -13.18 4.95
CA MET A 110 -14.16 -12.34 5.68
C MET A 110 -14.77 -11.97 7.04
N GLN A 111 -14.74 -12.95 7.93
CA GLN A 111 -15.38 -12.95 9.24
C GLN A 111 -14.71 -12.02 10.28
N LEU A 112 -14.29 -10.81 9.87
CA LEU A 112 -13.67 -9.84 10.78
C LEU A 112 -14.64 -9.43 11.89
N LEU A 113 -15.91 -9.21 11.55
CA LEU A 113 -16.91 -8.81 12.53
C LEU A 113 -17.18 -9.95 13.53
N GLU A 114 -17.33 -11.17 13.06
CA GLU A 114 -17.52 -12.36 13.90
C GLU A 114 -16.25 -12.63 14.73
N CYS A 115 -15.06 -12.39 14.18
CA CYS A 115 -13.81 -12.45 14.93
C CYS A 115 -13.75 -11.42 16.06
N ILE A 116 -14.16 -10.17 15.79
CA ILE A 116 -14.27 -9.11 16.82
C ILE A 116 -15.28 -9.51 17.89
N ILE A 117 -16.43 -10.08 17.50
CA ILE A 117 -17.48 -10.54 18.44
C ILE A 117 -16.99 -11.72 19.28
N ALA A 118 -16.31 -12.69 18.68
CA ALA A 118 -15.76 -13.84 19.37
C ALA A 118 -14.71 -13.42 20.42
N ASN A 119 -13.96 -12.34 20.14
CA ASN A 119 -12.92 -11.79 21.00
C ASN A 119 -11.88 -12.85 21.45
N ASP A 120 -11.71 -13.88 20.63
CA ASP A 120 -10.72 -14.93 20.76
C ASP A 120 -9.93 -14.98 19.44
N THR A 121 -8.78 -14.34 19.42
CA THR A 121 -7.94 -14.22 18.22
C THR A 121 -7.35 -15.55 17.75
N SER A 122 -7.42 -16.61 18.57
CA SER A 122 -6.95 -17.95 18.22
C SER A 122 -8.02 -18.81 17.53
N SER A 123 -9.30 -18.42 17.66
CA SER A 123 -10.44 -19.14 17.09
C SER A 123 -10.41 -19.26 15.56
N ASP A 124 -11.10 -20.26 15.01
CA ASP A 124 -11.15 -20.50 13.56
C ASP A 124 -11.80 -19.35 12.78
N VAL A 125 -12.78 -18.68 13.39
CA VAL A 125 -13.46 -17.51 12.81
C VAL A 125 -12.49 -16.33 12.56
N CYS A 126 -11.40 -16.26 13.32
CA CYS A 126 -10.35 -15.25 13.16
C CYS A 126 -9.26 -15.63 12.14
N SER A 127 -9.31 -16.82 11.53
CA SER A 127 -8.24 -17.34 10.66
C SER A 127 -7.89 -16.41 9.50
N ASN A 128 -8.90 -15.82 8.83
CA ASN A 128 -8.67 -14.86 7.75
C ASN A 128 -8.11 -13.52 8.28
N SER A 129 -8.62 -13.05 9.41
CA SER A 129 -8.18 -11.78 10.02
C SER A 129 -6.74 -11.83 10.54
N ARG A 130 -6.28 -13.00 11.01
CA ARG A 130 -4.87 -13.23 11.44
C ARG A 130 -3.85 -12.95 10.33
N ARG A 131 -4.26 -12.98 9.06
CA ARG A 131 -3.40 -12.65 7.92
C ARG A 131 -3.02 -11.16 7.83
N ILE A 132 -3.57 -10.31 8.69
CA ILE A 132 -3.05 -8.95 8.94
C ILE A 132 -1.54 -8.95 9.21
N SER A 133 -1.00 -10.09 9.66
CA SER A 133 0.43 -10.33 9.77
C SER A 133 0.83 -11.62 9.06
N GLY A 134 2.03 -11.62 8.47
CA GLY A 134 2.63 -12.83 7.87
C GLY A 134 3.20 -13.83 8.89
N GLY A 135 3.09 -13.56 10.19
CA GLY A 135 3.59 -14.45 11.25
C GLY A 135 5.11 -14.66 11.25
N THR A 136 5.84 -13.88 10.46
CA THR A 136 7.30 -13.93 10.32
C THR A 136 7.84 -12.51 10.30
N LYS A 137 9.06 -12.33 10.81
CA LYS A 137 9.73 -11.03 10.78
C LYS A 137 10.08 -10.64 9.35
N TYR A 138 10.02 -9.36 9.02
CA TYR A 138 10.49 -8.83 7.74
C TYR A 138 11.99 -9.07 7.57
N ARG A 139 12.78 -8.85 8.62
CA ARG A 139 14.24 -9.06 8.58
C ARG A 139 14.67 -10.51 8.36
N SER A 140 13.79 -11.49 8.58
CA SER A 140 14.13 -12.90 8.34
C SER A 140 13.97 -13.32 6.87
N ASN A 141 13.22 -12.56 6.06
CA ASN A 141 12.84 -12.98 4.71
C ASN A 141 13.62 -12.25 3.60
N GLY A 142 14.36 -11.17 3.90
CA GLY A 142 15.23 -10.46 2.96
C GLY A 142 14.56 -9.86 1.72
N LEU A 143 13.23 -9.99 1.58
CA LEU A 143 12.45 -9.56 0.43
C LEU A 143 11.44 -8.49 0.83
N ILE A 144 11.45 -7.38 0.10
CA ILE A 144 10.62 -6.19 0.34
C ILE A 144 9.47 -6.16 -0.65
N SER A 145 8.69 -7.23 -0.69
CA SER A 145 7.59 -7.36 -1.65
C SER A 145 6.22 -7.24 -0.99
N SER A 146 6.08 -6.37 0.01
CA SER A 146 4.82 -6.26 0.76
C SER A 146 4.40 -4.80 0.99
N TYR A 147 3.17 -4.63 1.46
CA TYR A 147 2.53 -3.33 1.66
C TYR A 147 3.26 -2.44 2.68
N LEU A 148 3.64 -3.00 3.84
CA LEU A 148 4.16 -2.22 4.97
C LEU A 148 5.47 -1.48 4.68
N PRO A 149 6.51 -2.13 4.11
CA PRO A 149 7.77 -1.44 3.82
C PRO A 149 7.63 -0.21 2.91
N TYR A 150 6.62 -0.17 2.04
CA TYR A 150 6.40 0.97 1.15
C TYR A 150 5.49 2.03 1.75
N VAL A 151 4.58 1.68 2.65
CA VAL A 151 3.58 2.63 3.19
C VAL A 151 3.97 3.16 4.57
N CYS A 152 4.61 2.34 5.39
CA CYS A 152 4.90 2.65 6.78
C CYS A 152 6.17 1.92 7.27
N PRO A 153 7.36 2.53 7.10
CA PRO A 153 8.62 1.97 7.59
C PRO A 153 8.61 1.65 9.10
N SER A 154 8.04 2.54 9.92
CA SER A 154 7.92 2.29 11.37
C SER A 154 7.04 1.09 11.69
N CYS A 155 6.03 0.79 10.85
CA CYS A 155 5.18 -0.40 11.02
C CYS A 155 5.98 -1.69 10.86
N VAL A 156 7.03 -1.69 10.02
CA VAL A 156 7.92 -2.85 9.86
C VAL A 156 8.66 -3.13 11.16
N VAL A 157 9.18 -2.09 11.82
CA VAL A 157 9.85 -2.23 13.13
C VAL A 157 8.87 -2.70 14.19
N ALA A 158 7.70 -2.07 14.29
CA ALA A 158 6.65 -2.44 15.24
C ALA A 158 6.19 -3.90 15.04
N HIS A 159 6.03 -4.32 13.79
CA HIS A 159 5.69 -5.70 13.42
C HIS A 159 6.77 -6.69 13.86
N ASP A 160 8.04 -6.38 13.59
CA ASP A 160 9.19 -7.22 13.94
C ASP A 160 9.42 -7.31 15.46
N GLU A 161 9.08 -6.27 16.23
CA GLU A 161 9.16 -6.26 17.69
C GLU A 161 8.16 -7.23 18.32
N VAL A 162 6.90 -7.22 17.85
CA VAL A 162 5.86 -8.16 18.31
C VAL A 162 5.94 -9.53 17.61
N SER A 163 7.00 -9.72 16.83
CA SER A 163 7.39 -10.90 16.06
C SER A 163 6.50 -12.12 16.08
N GLY A 164 5.83 -12.34 14.96
CA GLY A 164 5.34 -13.64 14.53
C GLY A 164 3.99 -14.08 15.08
N SER A 165 3.49 -13.44 16.14
CA SER A 165 2.12 -13.70 16.57
C SER A 165 1.14 -12.90 15.72
N GLN A 166 0.60 -13.56 14.70
CA GLN A 166 -0.56 -13.07 13.96
C GLN A 166 -1.68 -12.65 14.91
N GLU A 167 -1.82 -13.36 16.03
CA GLU A 167 -2.78 -13.10 17.08
C GLU A 167 -2.48 -11.80 17.84
N ALA A 168 -1.22 -11.49 18.15
CA ALA A 168 -0.88 -10.27 18.87
C ALA A 168 -1.24 -9.01 18.06
N ILE A 169 -0.93 -9.01 16.77
CA ILE A 169 -1.28 -7.88 15.88
C ILE A 169 -2.80 -7.81 15.68
N LEU A 170 -3.48 -8.94 15.51
CA LEU A 170 -4.93 -8.97 15.41
C LEU A 170 -5.60 -8.48 16.70
N LYS A 171 -5.09 -8.89 17.86
CA LYS A 171 -5.59 -8.45 19.17
C LYS A 171 -5.43 -6.94 19.34
N ALA A 172 -4.26 -6.41 19.00
CA ALA A 172 -4.00 -4.97 19.02
C ALA A 172 -4.96 -4.21 18.09
N PHE A 173 -5.23 -4.75 16.90
CA PHE A 173 -6.23 -4.21 15.98
C PHE A 173 -7.65 -4.21 16.57
N ILE A 174 -8.09 -5.32 17.18
CA ILE A 174 -9.42 -5.41 17.81
C ILE A 174 -9.54 -4.41 18.98
N GLU A 175 -8.53 -4.33 19.85
CA GLU A 175 -8.51 -3.38 20.97
C GLU A 175 -8.54 -1.93 20.50
N TRP A 176 -7.81 -1.60 19.44
CA TRP A 176 -7.86 -0.30 18.79
C TRP A 176 -9.26 -0.02 18.21
N PHE A 177 -9.82 -0.95 17.44
CA PHE A 177 -11.13 -0.81 16.82
C PHE A 177 -12.24 -0.56 17.87
N LEU A 178 -12.20 -1.26 19.00
CA LEU A 178 -13.18 -1.10 20.08
C LEU A 178 -13.10 0.26 20.79
N LYS A 179 -11.94 0.94 20.75
CA LYS A 179 -11.74 2.30 21.30
C LYS A 179 -12.24 3.40 20.37
N LEU A 180 -12.42 3.11 19.09
CA LEU A 180 -12.95 4.08 18.13
C LEU A 180 -14.40 4.47 18.46
N ASP A 181 -14.75 5.69 18.12
CA ASP A 181 -16.13 6.13 18.24
C ASP A 181 -17.04 5.36 17.24
N LYS A 182 -18.36 5.50 17.42
CA LYS A 182 -19.32 4.74 16.62
C LYS A 182 -19.25 5.08 15.12
N PRO A 183 -19.13 6.36 14.69
CA PRO A 183 -18.88 6.71 13.29
C PRO A 183 -17.62 6.07 12.70
N GLN A 184 -16.47 6.19 13.37
CA GLN A 184 -15.19 5.64 12.91
C GLN A 184 -15.23 4.12 12.75
N ARG A 185 -15.88 3.40 13.69
CA ARG A 185 -16.09 1.95 13.54
C ARG A 185 -16.90 1.60 12.30
N ARG A 186 -17.92 2.39 11.97
CA ARG A 186 -18.75 2.15 10.77
C ARG A 186 -17.95 2.35 9.50
N GLU A 187 -17.07 3.34 9.44
CA GLU A 187 -16.17 3.55 8.30
C GLU A 187 -15.23 2.36 8.10
N VAL A 188 -14.59 1.88 9.18
CA VAL A 188 -13.75 0.67 9.13
C VAL A 188 -14.53 -0.55 8.64
N ILE A 189 -15.76 -0.76 9.14
CA ILE A 189 -16.61 -1.87 8.68
C ILE A 189 -17.08 -1.67 7.23
N SER A 190 -17.30 -0.45 6.77
CA SER A 190 -17.71 -0.19 5.38
C SER A 190 -16.65 -0.58 4.34
N ILE A 191 -15.38 -0.68 4.74
CA ILE A 191 -14.29 -1.18 3.90
C ILE A 191 -13.87 -2.60 4.25
N LEU A 192 -13.98 -3.07 5.50
CA LEU A 192 -13.51 -4.40 5.92
C LEU A 192 -14.62 -5.45 6.08
N GLY A 193 -15.89 -5.05 6.01
CA GLY A 193 -17.04 -5.93 6.19
C GLY A 193 -17.26 -6.90 5.03
N ASP A 194 -18.16 -7.85 5.29
CA ASP A 194 -18.54 -8.92 4.35
C ASP A 194 -19.64 -8.51 3.35
N GLU A 195 -20.21 -7.32 3.50
CA GLU A 195 -21.26 -6.81 2.61
C GLU A 195 -20.74 -6.62 1.18
N ASP A 196 -21.60 -6.85 0.19
CA ASP A 196 -21.28 -6.72 -1.24
C ASP A 196 -20.66 -5.36 -1.60
N GLU A 197 -21.12 -4.30 -0.94
CA GLU A 197 -20.66 -2.93 -1.10
C GLU A 197 -19.20 -2.77 -0.64
N ALA A 198 -18.86 -3.37 0.50
CA ALA A 198 -17.50 -3.38 1.03
C ALA A 198 -16.59 -4.20 0.11
N ILE A 199 -17.06 -5.36 -0.38
CA ILE A 199 -16.34 -6.20 -1.35
C ILE A 199 -16.06 -5.42 -2.64
N LYS A 200 -17.10 -4.84 -3.26
CA LYS A 200 -17.00 -4.02 -4.49
C LYS A 200 -16.03 -2.85 -4.29
N LEU A 201 -16.08 -2.21 -3.12
CA LEU A 201 -15.19 -1.11 -2.79
C LEU A 201 -13.73 -1.57 -2.76
N ARG A 202 -13.41 -2.65 -2.03
CA ARG A 202 -12.05 -3.19 -1.97
C ARG A 202 -11.52 -3.54 -3.36
N TYR A 203 -12.31 -4.20 -4.20
CA TYR A 203 -11.95 -4.47 -5.59
C TYR A 203 -11.74 -3.20 -6.41
N SER A 204 -12.58 -2.18 -6.24
CA SER A 204 -12.41 -0.89 -6.93
C SER A 204 -11.07 -0.24 -6.59
N LEU A 205 -10.68 -0.24 -5.32
CA LEU A 205 -9.41 0.33 -4.85
C LEU A 205 -8.20 -0.42 -5.45
N VAL A 206 -8.25 -1.75 -5.47
CA VAL A 206 -7.21 -2.61 -6.06
C VAL A 206 -7.13 -2.41 -7.59
N ASN A 207 -8.27 -2.35 -8.27
CA ASN A 207 -8.33 -2.16 -9.71
C ASN A 207 -7.77 -0.80 -10.12
N GLU A 208 -8.12 0.27 -9.40
CA GLU A 208 -7.58 1.59 -9.69
C GLU A 208 -6.06 1.65 -9.42
N SER A 209 -5.59 1.02 -8.35
CA SER A 209 -4.15 0.96 -8.03
C SER A 209 -3.36 0.17 -9.07
N THR A 210 -3.94 -0.91 -9.60
CA THR A 210 -3.36 -1.67 -10.72
C THR A 210 -3.29 -0.81 -11.99
N LYS A 211 -4.38 -0.12 -12.33
CA LYS A 211 -4.41 0.83 -13.46
C LYS A 211 -3.39 1.95 -13.29
N ALA A 212 -3.14 2.43 -12.07
CA ALA A 212 -2.14 3.45 -11.81
C ALA A 212 -0.71 2.97 -12.16
N VAL A 213 -0.39 1.70 -11.88
CA VAL A 213 0.87 1.08 -12.32
C VAL A 213 0.93 0.94 -13.84
N GLU A 214 -0.17 0.53 -14.48
CA GLU A 214 -0.23 0.44 -15.95
C GLU A 214 -0.01 1.80 -16.62
N GLU A 215 -0.63 2.86 -16.11
CA GLU A 215 -0.43 4.22 -16.61
C GLU A 215 1.01 4.69 -16.38
N TYR A 216 1.60 4.39 -15.22
CA TYR A 216 3.02 4.64 -14.98
C TYR A 216 3.91 3.94 -16.02
N ARG A 217 3.67 2.66 -16.31
CA ARG A 217 4.42 1.90 -17.32
C ARG A 217 4.30 2.53 -18.72
N LYS A 218 3.09 2.93 -19.13
CA LYS A 218 2.86 3.61 -20.42
C LYS A 218 3.64 4.92 -20.54
N ILE A 219 3.62 5.73 -19.49
CA ILE A 219 4.32 7.03 -19.44
C ILE A 219 5.83 6.82 -19.46
N ARG A 220 6.32 5.82 -18.72
CA ARG A 220 7.74 5.45 -18.70
C ARG A 220 8.23 5.04 -20.08
N ALA A 221 7.52 4.13 -20.75
CA ALA A 221 7.88 3.67 -22.10
C ALA A 221 7.90 4.83 -23.11
N THR A 222 6.90 5.71 -23.05
CA THR A 222 6.83 6.91 -23.92
C THR A 222 8.02 7.84 -23.66
N THR A 223 8.38 8.06 -22.40
CA THR A 223 9.51 8.92 -22.01
C THR A 223 10.83 8.34 -22.49
N GLU A 224 11.03 7.03 -22.35
CA GLU A 224 12.25 6.34 -22.79
C GLU A 224 12.40 6.41 -24.31
N GLN A 225 11.31 6.25 -25.07
CA GLN A 225 11.32 6.46 -26.52
C GLN A 225 11.69 7.90 -26.91
N GLN A 226 11.12 8.90 -26.22
CA GLN A 226 11.45 10.31 -26.46
C GLN A 226 12.91 10.65 -26.13
N GLU A 227 13.44 10.09 -25.04
CA GLU A 227 14.86 10.26 -24.68
C GLU A 227 15.79 9.59 -25.69
N GLN A 228 15.45 8.39 -26.17
CA GLN A 228 16.23 7.68 -27.17
C GLN A 228 16.22 8.42 -28.51
N GLU A 229 15.06 8.92 -28.94
CA GLU A 229 14.93 9.70 -30.17
C GLU A 229 15.67 11.04 -30.06
N GLN A 230 15.62 11.70 -28.91
CA GLN A 230 16.42 12.91 -28.69
C GLN A 230 17.92 12.63 -28.77
N ARG A 231 18.41 11.60 -28.07
CA ARG A 231 19.83 11.21 -28.15
C ARG A 231 20.24 10.86 -29.58
N ARG A 232 19.34 10.23 -30.34
CA ARG A 232 19.57 9.94 -31.76
C ARG A 232 19.74 11.24 -32.56
N ARG A 233 18.90 12.26 -32.33
CA ARG A 233 19.03 13.56 -32.99
C ARG A 233 20.32 14.28 -32.61
N GLU A 234 20.64 14.29 -31.32
CA GLU A 234 21.89 14.88 -30.80
C GLU A 234 23.14 14.22 -31.40
N LEU A 235 23.13 12.89 -31.58
CA LEU A 235 24.24 12.15 -32.20
C LEU A 235 24.33 12.32 -33.72
N LEU A 236 23.19 12.52 -34.40
CA LEU A 236 23.14 12.71 -35.85
C LEU A 236 23.39 14.17 -36.27
N GLY A 237 23.49 15.11 -35.32
CA GLY A 237 23.89 16.50 -35.59
C GLY A 237 22.85 17.35 -36.33
N ASN A 238 21.56 17.02 -36.22
CA ASN A 238 20.45 17.85 -36.70
C ASN A 238 19.90 18.76 -35.60
#